data_AF-A0A657B3G1-F1
#
_entry.id   AF-A0A657B3G1-F1
#
_cell.length_a   1.000
_cell.length_b   1.000
_cell.length_c   1.000
_cell.angle_alpha   90.00
_cell.angle_beta   90.00
_cell.angle_gamma   90.00
#
_symmetry.space_group_name_H-M   'P 1'
#
loop_
_entity.id
_entity.type
_entity.pdbx_description
1 polymer ?
#
loop_
_entity_poly.entity_id
_entity_poly.type
_entity_poly.pdbx_seq_one_letter_code
_entity_poly.pdbx_strand_id
1 'polypeptide(L)'
;MRDKEYNQAFIDKHMLPDAYLSTAKRYFDPVAEALISILTSSPDKSLLIALSGSQGSGKSTLTDYLACFLKSEGVQVLTISLDDFYLSKAGRAHRAATLHPLLETRGVPGTHDTEKLQEVLAKFKQSALLGEVIPSFDKSKDDLKPKEKWHRVSQNPQVLILEGWCLGVESVEESALHPPCNKFESERDSDGNWRRLVNRYIQDEYAQIHRMFDYWLFLQAPSFESVYSWRLEQEEKMRAAIATNKSKAVSGEPAENEQGAHTPVVGMTPAEIHAFIQYYQRLTERVLASLADKADVVWKLDDNRKIVTMRAKGLFAEHRIDLGRVS
;
A
#
# COMPACT_ATOMS: atom_id res chain seq x y z
N MET A 1 -14.72 -9.50 -27.24
CA MET A 1 -13.57 -9.46 -26.32
C MET A 1 -12.64 -8.38 -26.85
N ARG A 2 -12.55 -7.24 -26.17
CA ARG A 2 -11.61 -6.19 -26.56
C ARG A 2 -10.32 -6.44 -25.79
N ASP A 3 -9.25 -6.82 -26.47
CA ASP A 3 -7.92 -6.69 -25.88
C ASP A 3 -7.73 -5.21 -25.58
N LYS A 4 -7.53 -4.89 -24.30
CA LYS A 4 -7.44 -3.49 -23.87
C LYS A 4 -6.12 -2.92 -24.38
N GLU A 5 -6.20 -1.78 -25.07
CA GLU A 5 -5.06 -1.17 -25.76
C GLU A 5 -3.85 -0.89 -24.83
N TYR A 6 -4.07 -0.76 -23.51
CA TYR A 6 -3.01 -0.54 -22.53
C TYR A 6 -2.28 -1.82 -22.07
N ASN A 7 -2.80 -3.02 -22.37
CA ASN A 7 -2.32 -4.26 -21.76
C ASN A 7 -0.83 -4.50 -21.98
N GLN A 8 -0.32 -4.33 -23.21
CA GLN A 8 1.10 -4.55 -23.50
C GLN A 8 1.97 -3.51 -22.81
N ALA A 9 1.60 -2.23 -22.90
CA ALA A 9 2.32 -1.14 -22.24
C ALA A 9 2.38 -1.33 -20.72
N PHE A 10 1.31 -1.86 -20.12
CA PHE A 10 1.27 -2.20 -18.70
C PHE A 10 2.23 -3.34 -18.34
N ILE A 11 2.20 -4.43 -19.11
CA ILE A 11 3.08 -5.58 -18.91
C ILE A 11 4.55 -5.18 -19.03
N ASP A 12 4.89 -4.39 -20.05
CA ASP A 12 6.26 -3.92 -20.30
C ASP A 12 6.74 -2.99 -19.17
N LYS A 13 5.90 -2.03 -18.76
CA LYS A 13 6.20 -1.09 -17.66
C LYS A 13 6.56 -1.83 -16.36
N HIS A 14 5.82 -2.87 -16.03
CA HIS A 14 5.97 -3.63 -14.79
C HIS A 14 6.85 -4.88 -14.93
N MET A 15 7.39 -5.15 -16.11
CA MET A 15 8.18 -6.35 -16.41
C MET A 15 7.47 -7.66 -15.98
N LEU A 16 6.17 -7.74 -16.26
CA LEU A 16 5.33 -8.87 -15.89
C LEU A 16 5.31 -9.94 -16.98
N PRO A 17 5.00 -11.21 -16.67
CA PRO A 17 4.70 -12.20 -17.70
C PRO A 17 3.30 -11.96 -18.28
N ASP A 18 3.07 -12.32 -19.55
CA ASP A 18 1.75 -12.23 -20.20
C ASP A 18 0.65 -12.97 -19.41
N ALA A 19 1.02 -14.03 -18.70
CA ALA A 19 0.13 -14.77 -17.80
C ALA A 19 -0.52 -13.87 -16.72
N TYR A 20 0.09 -12.73 -16.37
CA TYR A 20 -0.51 -11.74 -15.48
C TYR A 20 -1.82 -11.20 -16.03
N LEU A 21 -1.93 -10.95 -17.35
CA LEU A 21 -3.17 -10.45 -17.95
C LEU A 21 -4.32 -11.44 -17.79
N SER A 22 -4.05 -12.74 -17.84
CA SER A 22 -5.07 -13.76 -17.59
C SER A 22 -5.57 -13.75 -16.13
N THR A 23 -4.66 -13.49 -15.19
CA THR A 23 -4.98 -13.34 -13.77
C THR A 23 -5.79 -12.07 -13.55
N ALA A 24 -5.34 -10.96 -14.13
CA ALA A 24 -6.00 -9.66 -14.01
C ALA A 24 -7.41 -9.69 -14.62
N LYS A 25 -7.57 -10.31 -15.78
CA LYS A 25 -8.88 -10.53 -16.41
C LYS A 25 -9.85 -11.31 -15.52
N ARG A 26 -9.33 -12.30 -14.80
CA ARG A 26 -10.16 -13.14 -13.92
C ARG A 26 -10.52 -12.45 -12.60
N TYR A 27 -9.56 -11.74 -12.00
CA TYR A 27 -9.66 -11.30 -10.61
C TYR A 27 -9.81 -9.78 -10.44
N PHE A 28 -9.39 -8.97 -11.41
CA PHE A 28 -9.33 -7.51 -11.29
C PHE A 28 -10.33 -6.80 -12.22
N ASP A 29 -10.51 -7.30 -13.45
CA ASP A 29 -11.50 -6.74 -14.39
C ASP A 29 -12.90 -6.63 -13.77
N PRO A 30 -13.44 -7.65 -13.08
CA PRO A 30 -14.76 -7.55 -12.49
C PRO A 30 -14.89 -6.45 -11.42
N VAL A 31 -13.78 -6.13 -10.73
CA VAL A 31 -13.76 -5.03 -9.75
C VAL A 31 -13.76 -3.69 -10.47
N ALA A 32 -12.96 -3.53 -11.52
CA ALA A 32 -12.95 -2.31 -12.31
C ALA A 32 -14.31 -2.06 -13.00
N GLU A 33 -14.94 -3.10 -13.54
CA GLU A 33 -16.29 -3.05 -14.11
C GLU A 33 -17.34 -2.64 -13.07
N ALA A 34 -17.24 -3.17 -11.85
CA ALA A 34 -18.12 -2.77 -10.75
C ALA A 34 -17.97 -1.27 -10.39
N LEU A 35 -16.74 -0.76 -10.34
CA LEU A 35 -16.49 0.66 -10.09
C LEU A 35 -17.08 1.54 -11.19
N ILE A 36 -16.96 1.14 -12.45
CA ILE A 36 -17.56 1.86 -13.58
C ILE A 36 -19.09 1.84 -13.49
N SER A 37 -19.68 0.69 -13.17
CA SER A 37 -21.13 0.55 -12.97
C SER A 37 -21.66 1.49 -11.89
N ILE A 38 -20.93 1.61 -10.77
CA ILE A 38 -21.27 2.53 -9.68
C ILE A 38 -21.22 3.99 -10.15
N LEU A 39 -20.15 4.38 -10.84
CA LEU A 39 -20.00 5.75 -11.40
C LEU A 39 -21.09 6.06 -12.43
N THR A 40 -21.41 5.11 -13.31
CA THR A 40 -22.43 5.28 -14.36
C THR A 40 -23.81 5.45 -13.76
N SER A 41 -24.10 4.73 -12.67
CA SER A 41 -25.38 4.80 -11.96
C SER A 41 -25.51 6.04 -11.07
N SER A 42 -24.41 6.77 -10.83
CA SER A 42 -24.38 7.97 -9.98
C SER A 42 -23.32 8.96 -10.50
N PRO A 43 -23.61 9.72 -11.56
CA PRO A 43 -22.62 10.54 -12.26
C PRO A 43 -21.94 11.61 -11.40
N ASP A 44 -22.62 12.08 -10.34
CA ASP A 44 -22.10 13.08 -9.41
C ASP A 44 -21.23 12.48 -8.28
N LYS A 45 -21.11 11.15 -8.23
CA LYS A 45 -20.39 10.45 -7.17
C LYS A 45 -18.91 10.32 -7.51
N SER A 46 -18.05 10.74 -6.60
CA SER A 46 -16.64 10.36 -6.57
C SER A 46 -16.43 9.16 -5.64
N LEU A 47 -15.45 8.32 -5.95
CA LEU A 47 -15.15 7.09 -5.20
C LEU A 47 -13.77 7.18 -4.54
N LEU A 48 -13.74 7.17 -3.22
CA LEU A 48 -12.54 7.07 -2.42
C LEU A 48 -12.32 5.61 -2.01
N ILE A 49 -11.28 4.99 -2.55
CA ILE A 49 -11.01 3.55 -2.40
C ILE A 49 -9.72 3.35 -1.61
N ALA A 50 -9.79 2.50 -0.58
CA ALA A 50 -8.61 2.00 0.10
C ALA A 50 -8.16 0.69 -0.54
N LEU A 51 -6.87 0.58 -0.87
CA LEU A 51 -6.25 -0.69 -1.26
C LEU A 51 -5.16 -1.06 -0.24
N SER A 52 -5.47 -2.06 0.58
CA SER A 52 -4.54 -2.59 1.58
C SER A 52 -3.85 -3.85 1.08
N GLY A 53 -2.59 -4.02 1.46
CA GLY A 53 -1.82 -5.22 1.14
C GLY A 53 -0.43 -5.16 1.75
N SER A 54 0.14 -6.30 2.12
CA SER A 54 1.48 -6.32 2.70
C SER A 54 2.55 -5.85 1.71
N GLN A 55 3.75 -5.56 2.20
CA GLN A 55 4.88 -5.31 1.32
C GLN A 55 5.18 -6.53 0.45
N GLY A 56 5.43 -6.30 -0.84
CA GLY A 56 5.74 -7.37 -1.80
C GLY A 56 4.52 -8.19 -2.26
N SER A 57 3.30 -7.85 -1.82
CA SER A 57 2.06 -8.51 -2.25
C SER A 57 1.66 -8.20 -3.70
N GLY A 58 2.16 -7.11 -4.28
CA GLY A 58 1.75 -6.61 -5.60
C GLY A 58 0.68 -5.51 -5.56
N LYS A 59 0.41 -4.92 -4.39
CA LYS A 59 -0.60 -3.85 -4.21
C LYS A 59 -0.41 -2.65 -5.16
N SER A 60 0.82 -2.18 -5.38
CA SER A 60 1.10 -1.03 -6.23
C SER A 60 0.85 -1.37 -7.70
N THR A 61 1.24 -2.57 -8.12
CA THR A 61 0.95 -3.14 -9.44
C THR A 61 -0.57 -3.25 -9.67
N LEU A 62 -1.31 -3.74 -8.68
CA LEU A 62 -2.79 -3.81 -8.74
C LEU A 62 -3.43 -2.42 -8.81
N THR A 63 -2.98 -1.48 -7.98
CA THR A 63 -3.44 -0.08 -8.03
C THR A 63 -3.26 0.53 -9.41
N ASP A 64 -2.08 0.37 -10.01
CA ASP A 64 -1.80 0.88 -11.36
C ASP A 64 -2.63 0.15 -12.42
N TYR A 65 -2.84 -1.16 -12.28
CA TYR A 65 -3.70 -1.93 -13.19
C TYR A 65 -5.14 -1.41 -13.20
N LEU A 66 -5.74 -1.24 -12.02
CA LEU A 66 -7.10 -0.70 -11.88
C LEU A 66 -7.16 0.73 -12.44
N ALA A 67 -6.15 1.56 -12.18
CA ALA A 67 -6.09 2.91 -12.73
C ALA A 67 -6.00 2.92 -14.26
N CYS A 68 -5.17 2.07 -14.86
CA CYS A 68 -5.09 1.90 -16.32
C CYS A 68 -6.43 1.44 -16.91
N PHE A 69 -7.08 0.46 -16.29
CA PHE A 69 -8.40 -0.01 -16.71
C PHE A 69 -9.42 1.12 -16.70
N LEU A 70 -9.57 1.80 -15.57
CA LEU A 70 -10.57 2.85 -15.40
C LEU A 70 -10.32 4.02 -16.36
N LYS A 71 -9.06 4.43 -16.53
CA LYS A 71 -8.67 5.48 -17.50
C LYS A 71 -8.98 5.08 -18.94
N SER A 72 -8.82 3.80 -19.32
CA SER A 72 -9.17 3.34 -20.67
C SER A 72 -10.67 3.42 -20.95
N GLU A 73 -11.49 3.43 -19.91
CA GLU A 73 -12.95 3.61 -20.00
C GLU A 73 -13.36 5.08 -19.77
N GLY A 74 -12.41 6.02 -19.81
CA GLY A 74 -12.66 7.46 -19.71
C GLY A 74 -12.80 8.02 -18.29
N VAL A 75 -12.59 7.21 -17.25
CA VAL A 75 -12.69 7.64 -15.86
C VAL A 75 -11.44 8.41 -15.43
N GLN A 76 -11.62 9.56 -14.78
CA GLN A 76 -10.50 10.30 -14.20
C GLN A 76 -10.06 9.67 -12.87
N VAL A 77 -8.84 9.14 -12.84
CA VAL A 77 -8.32 8.41 -11.67
C VAL A 77 -7.03 9.04 -11.15
N LEU A 78 -6.99 9.26 -9.83
CA LEU A 78 -5.80 9.59 -9.07
C LEU A 78 -5.41 8.41 -8.18
N THR A 79 -4.15 8.01 -8.21
CA THR A 79 -3.59 6.98 -7.34
C THR A 79 -2.57 7.63 -6.41
N ILE A 80 -2.64 7.35 -5.12
CA ILE A 80 -1.68 7.86 -4.14
C ILE A 80 -1.19 6.71 -3.26
N SER A 81 0.09 6.74 -2.88
CA SER A 81 0.63 5.84 -1.87
C SER A 81 0.59 6.50 -0.50
N LEU A 82 0.23 5.75 0.54
CA LEU A 82 0.43 6.19 1.92
C LEU A 82 1.90 6.56 2.19
N ASP A 83 2.83 5.86 1.53
CA ASP A 83 4.26 6.10 1.66
C ASP A 83 4.67 7.50 1.16
N ASP A 84 3.90 8.14 0.26
CA ASP A 84 4.18 9.51 -0.18
C ASP A 84 3.99 10.54 0.94
N PHE A 85 3.19 10.19 1.95
CA PHE A 85 2.92 11.02 3.13
C PHE A 85 3.82 10.69 4.31
N TYR A 86 4.95 9.98 4.14
CA TYR A 86 5.92 9.90 5.23
C TYR A 86 6.38 11.31 5.65
N LEU A 87 6.57 11.48 6.95
CA LEU A 87 7.24 12.65 7.48
C LEU A 87 8.68 12.72 6.94
N SER A 88 9.18 13.94 6.80
CA SER A 88 10.58 14.16 6.45
C SER A 88 11.52 13.47 7.45
N LYS A 89 12.75 13.22 7.03
CA LYS A 89 13.78 12.64 7.91
C LYS A 89 13.94 13.48 9.19
N ALA A 90 13.95 14.80 9.05
CA ALA A 90 13.99 15.73 10.18
C ALA A 90 12.74 15.64 11.07
N GLY A 91 11.55 15.51 10.47
CA GLY A 91 10.29 15.35 11.21
C GLY A 91 10.26 14.06 12.03
N ARG A 92 10.73 12.94 11.47
CA ARG A 92 10.87 11.67 12.20
C ARG A 92 11.93 11.75 13.30
N ALA A 93 13.09 12.36 13.04
CA ALA A 93 14.10 12.58 14.07
C ALA A 93 13.57 13.42 15.24
N HIS A 94 12.73 14.43 14.95
CA HIS A 94 12.06 15.21 15.98
C HIS A 94 11.09 14.37 16.82
N ARG A 95 10.25 13.53 16.18
CA ARG A 95 9.36 12.59 16.91
C ARG A 95 10.15 11.55 17.71
N ALA A 96 11.29 11.10 17.19
CA ALA A 96 12.17 10.18 17.88
C ALA A 96 12.71 10.77 19.19
N ALA A 97 13.12 12.05 19.13
CA ALA A 97 13.64 12.77 20.30
C ALA A 97 12.56 13.16 21.31
N THR A 98 11.33 13.44 20.87
CA THR A 98 10.27 13.97 21.74
C THR A 98 9.25 12.94 22.23
N LEU A 99 9.06 11.85 21.49
CA LEU A 99 8.01 10.86 21.78
C LEU A 99 8.58 9.46 22.02
N HIS A 100 9.30 8.89 21.05
CA HIS A 100 9.93 7.58 21.20
C HIS A 100 10.99 7.31 20.13
N PRO A 101 12.22 6.84 20.46
CA PRO A 101 13.32 6.65 19.50
C PRO A 101 12.96 5.81 18.27
N LEU A 102 12.10 4.81 18.42
CA LEU A 102 11.67 3.94 17.32
C LEU A 102 10.86 4.65 16.22
N LEU A 103 10.35 5.87 16.45
CA LEU A 103 9.71 6.70 15.42
C LEU A 103 10.69 7.37 14.45
N GLU A 104 11.99 7.21 14.67
CA GLU A 104 13.00 7.58 13.67
C GLU A 104 12.84 6.72 12.41
N THR A 105 12.45 5.45 12.57
CA THR A 105 12.25 4.50 11.46
C THR A 105 10.90 4.75 10.80
N ARG A 106 10.86 4.98 9.47
CA ARG A 106 9.60 5.19 8.73
C ARG A 106 8.79 3.89 8.65
N GLY A 107 7.47 3.98 8.63
CA GLY A 107 6.62 2.86 8.26
C GLY A 107 5.38 2.74 9.12
N VAL A 108 5.56 2.68 10.43
CA VAL A 108 4.47 2.45 11.37
C VAL A 108 3.57 3.69 11.52
N PRO A 109 2.29 3.51 11.91
CA PRO A 109 1.45 4.63 12.31
C PRO A 109 2.16 5.55 13.31
N GLY A 110 2.12 6.86 13.02
CA GLY A 110 2.95 7.86 13.69
C GLY A 110 4.17 8.33 12.89
N THR A 111 4.42 7.79 11.70
CA THR A 111 5.50 8.28 10.81
C THR A 111 5.02 8.97 9.54
N HIS A 112 3.71 9.16 9.39
CA HIS A 112 3.10 9.83 8.25
C HIS A 112 2.51 11.19 8.65
N ASP A 113 2.46 12.12 7.71
CA ASP A 113 1.71 13.37 7.77
C ASP A 113 0.22 13.08 7.49
N THR A 114 -0.45 12.58 8.52
CA THR A 114 -1.86 12.19 8.47
C THR A 114 -2.79 13.40 8.33
N GLU A 115 -2.37 14.57 8.81
CA GLU A 115 -3.09 15.84 8.62
C GLU A 115 -3.12 16.21 7.13
N LYS A 116 -1.96 16.20 6.47
CA LYS A 116 -1.90 16.47 5.02
C LYS A 116 -2.68 15.45 4.20
N LEU A 117 -2.61 14.17 4.58
CA LEU A 117 -3.41 13.13 3.93
C LEU A 117 -4.92 13.40 4.09
N GLN A 118 -5.39 13.69 5.30
CA GLN A 118 -6.80 14.02 5.53
C GLN A 118 -7.25 15.25 4.73
N GLU A 119 -6.41 16.28 4.63
CA GLU A 119 -6.68 17.46 3.80
C GLU A 119 -6.91 17.09 2.33
N VAL A 120 -6.01 16.27 1.75
CA VAL A 120 -6.12 15.80 0.36
C VAL A 120 -7.39 14.97 0.17
N LEU A 121 -7.71 14.06 1.07
CA LEU A 121 -8.91 13.23 0.99
C LEU A 121 -10.19 14.07 1.16
N ALA A 122 -10.18 15.10 2.00
CA ALA A 122 -11.31 16.00 2.19
C ALA A 122 -11.54 16.86 0.92
N LYS A 123 -10.47 17.39 0.33
CA LYS A 123 -10.53 18.09 -0.96
C LYS A 123 -11.05 17.19 -2.07
N PHE A 124 -10.68 15.91 -2.09
CA PHE A 124 -11.23 14.93 -3.03
C PHE A 124 -12.75 14.80 -2.90
N LYS A 125 -13.25 14.61 -1.67
CA LYS A 125 -14.70 14.49 -1.43
C LYS A 125 -15.50 15.73 -1.82
N GLN A 126 -14.85 16.89 -1.91
CA GLN A 126 -15.44 18.16 -2.30
C GLN A 126 -15.21 18.50 -3.78
N SER A 127 -14.63 17.59 -4.57
CA SER A 127 -14.26 17.84 -5.98
C SER A 127 -13.36 19.08 -6.14
N ALA A 128 -12.45 19.29 -5.18
CA ALA A 128 -11.59 20.47 -5.05
C ALA A 128 -10.09 20.12 -5.06
N LEU A 129 -9.71 19.03 -5.74
CA LEU A 129 -8.31 18.60 -5.86
C LEU A 129 -7.56 19.23 -7.03
N LEU A 130 -8.24 19.83 -8.01
CA LEU A 130 -7.56 20.48 -9.14
C LEU A 130 -6.52 21.50 -8.64
N GLY A 131 -5.27 21.29 -9.04
CA GLY A 131 -4.14 22.15 -8.69
C GLY A 131 -3.49 21.83 -7.33
N GLU A 132 -4.05 20.90 -6.55
CA GLU A 132 -3.46 20.42 -5.30
C GLU A 132 -2.09 19.79 -5.56
N VAL A 133 -1.17 20.02 -4.63
CA VAL A 133 0.18 19.46 -4.69
C VAL A 133 0.32 18.40 -3.60
N ILE A 134 0.46 17.16 -4.05
CA ILE A 134 0.56 15.98 -3.19
C ILE A 134 2.05 15.66 -3.00
N PRO A 135 2.52 15.45 -1.76
CA PRO A 135 3.89 15.08 -1.48
C PRO A 135 4.35 13.86 -2.28
N SER A 136 5.66 13.72 -2.43
CA SER A 136 6.25 12.51 -3.00
C SER A 136 7.48 12.13 -2.19
N PHE A 137 7.62 10.86 -1.85
CA PHE A 137 8.71 10.41 -0.98
C PHE A 137 9.82 9.71 -1.78
N ASP A 138 11.09 10.04 -1.47
CA ASP A 138 12.25 9.37 -2.04
C ASP A 138 12.77 8.31 -1.05
N LYS A 139 12.37 7.05 -1.28
CA LYS A 139 12.77 5.92 -0.45
C LYS A 139 14.27 5.66 -0.46
N SER A 140 15.00 6.08 -1.50
CA SER A 140 16.45 5.92 -1.60
C SER A 140 17.21 6.91 -0.71
N LYS A 141 16.65 8.11 -0.56
CA LYS A 141 17.19 9.17 0.32
C LYS A 141 16.61 9.14 1.73
N ASP A 142 15.55 8.35 1.92
CA ASP A 142 14.78 8.30 3.16
C ASP A 142 14.22 9.68 3.55
N ASP A 143 13.78 10.46 2.56
CA ASP A 143 13.24 11.81 2.78
C ASP A 143 12.25 12.22 1.68
N LEU A 144 11.55 13.33 1.91
CA LEU A 144 10.67 13.92 0.89
C LEU A 144 11.46 14.33 -0.34
N LYS A 145 10.88 14.12 -1.54
CA LYS A 145 11.38 14.73 -2.77
C LYS A 145 11.32 16.27 -2.64
N PRO A 146 12.18 17.02 -3.34
CA PRO A 146 12.03 18.48 -3.45
C PRO A 146 10.62 18.87 -3.89
N LYS A 147 10.08 19.99 -3.38
CA LYS A 147 8.68 20.40 -3.61
C LYS A 147 8.33 20.55 -5.08
N GLU A 148 9.30 20.88 -5.91
CA GLU A 148 9.15 21.03 -7.36
C GLU A 148 8.88 19.69 -8.06
N LYS A 149 9.21 18.58 -7.40
CA LYS A 149 8.96 17.20 -7.87
C LYS A 149 7.72 16.57 -7.25
N TRP A 150 6.96 17.31 -6.44
CA TRP A 150 5.71 16.83 -5.87
C TRP A 150 4.63 16.70 -6.96
N HIS A 151 3.71 15.76 -6.77
CA HIS A 151 2.68 15.49 -7.76
C HIS A 151 1.62 16.59 -7.76
N ARG A 152 1.53 17.35 -8.85
CA ARG A 152 0.46 18.33 -9.04
C ARG A 152 -0.74 17.71 -9.75
N VAL A 153 -1.89 17.74 -9.10
CA VAL A 153 -3.14 17.23 -9.65
C VAL A 153 -3.61 18.13 -10.80
N SER A 154 -3.69 17.58 -12.01
CA SER A 154 -4.01 18.33 -13.23
C SER A 154 -5.51 18.41 -13.55
N GLN A 155 -6.32 17.58 -12.90
CA GLN A 155 -7.76 17.49 -13.09
C GLN A 155 -8.43 16.88 -11.85
N ASN A 156 -9.69 17.21 -11.60
CA ASN A 156 -10.44 16.58 -10.52
C ASN A 156 -10.70 15.10 -10.85
N PRO A 157 -10.21 14.16 -10.04
CA PRO A 157 -10.46 12.75 -10.26
C PRO A 157 -11.89 12.37 -9.84
N GLN A 158 -12.48 11.41 -10.54
CA GLN A 158 -13.71 10.73 -10.12
C GLN A 158 -13.41 9.57 -9.18
N VAL A 159 -12.23 8.96 -9.29
CA VAL A 159 -11.77 7.89 -8.41
C VAL A 159 -10.42 8.26 -7.80
N LEU A 160 -10.31 8.17 -6.48
CA LEU A 160 -9.04 8.23 -5.77
C LEU A 160 -8.78 6.87 -5.13
N ILE A 161 -7.68 6.21 -5.53
CA ILE A 161 -7.21 4.98 -4.89
C ILE A 161 -6.03 5.34 -3.99
N LEU A 162 -6.22 5.22 -2.67
CA LEU A 162 -5.12 5.28 -1.70
C LEU A 162 -4.67 3.85 -1.40
N GLU A 163 -3.41 3.54 -1.68
CA GLU A 163 -2.82 2.26 -1.33
C GLU A 163 -1.88 2.37 -0.13
N GLY A 164 -1.82 1.35 0.72
CA GLY A 164 -0.89 1.35 1.85
C GLY A 164 -0.89 0.05 2.64
N TRP A 165 0.25 -0.29 3.24
CA TRP A 165 0.43 -1.59 3.91
C TRP A 165 -0.28 -1.70 5.25
N CYS A 166 -0.44 -0.59 5.97
CA CYS A 166 -1.12 -0.52 7.25
C CYS A 166 -2.53 0.09 7.15
N LEU A 167 -3.06 0.33 5.95
CA LEU A 167 -4.45 0.75 5.79
C LEU A 167 -5.38 -0.35 6.30
N GLY A 168 -6.37 0.04 7.10
CA GLY A 168 -7.33 -0.87 7.71
C GLY A 168 -6.85 -1.54 8.99
N VAL A 169 -5.65 -1.19 9.49
CA VAL A 169 -5.24 -1.58 10.83
C VAL A 169 -6.14 -0.92 11.87
N GLU A 170 -6.57 -1.68 12.86
CA GLU A 170 -7.42 -1.19 13.94
C GLU A 170 -6.70 -1.24 15.25
N SER A 171 -6.97 -0.25 16.10
CA SER A 171 -6.45 -0.24 17.45
C SER A 171 -6.95 -1.46 18.23
N VAL A 172 -6.21 -1.79 19.27
CA VAL A 172 -6.52 -2.88 20.20
C VAL A 172 -6.65 -2.33 21.61
N GLU A 173 -7.32 -3.10 22.45
CA GLU A 173 -7.39 -2.87 23.89
C GLU A 173 -6.00 -2.95 24.54
N GLU A 174 -5.81 -2.23 25.65
CA GLU A 174 -4.53 -2.15 26.36
C GLU A 174 -3.98 -3.53 26.76
N SER A 175 -4.85 -4.48 27.10
CA SER A 175 -4.45 -5.83 27.48
C SER A 175 -3.73 -6.59 26.36
N ALA A 176 -4.08 -6.33 25.09
CA ALA A 176 -3.43 -6.93 23.93
C ALA A 176 -2.06 -6.29 23.61
N LEU A 177 -1.80 -5.10 24.16
CA LEU A 177 -0.51 -4.42 24.07
C LEU A 177 0.44 -4.82 25.20
N HIS A 178 -0.01 -5.52 26.25
CA HIS A 178 0.88 -5.88 27.35
C HIS A 178 1.99 -6.88 26.95
N PRO A 179 1.69 -8.04 26.33
CA PRO A 179 2.74 -8.96 25.91
C PRO A 179 3.45 -8.43 24.64
N PRO A 180 4.80 -8.45 24.57
CA PRO A 180 5.51 -8.22 23.32
C PRO A 180 5.14 -9.31 22.31
N CYS A 181 4.94 -8.95 21.04
CA CYS A 181 4.61 -9.93 19.99
C CYS A 181 5.86 -10.66 19.45
N ASN A 182 7.05 -10.08 19.64
CA ASN A 182 8.30 -10.60 19.13
C ASN A 182 9.50 -10.11 19.95
N LYS A 183 10.69 -10.55 19.54
CA LYS A 183 11.96 -10.23 20.20
C LYS A 183 12.25 -8.73 20.15
N PHE A 184 12.00 -8.09 19.00
CA PHE A 184 12.18 -6.65 18.84
C PHE A 184 11.39 -5.86 19.89
N GLU A 185 10.09 -6.12 20.05
CA GLU A 185 9.31 -5.44 21.07
C GLU A 185 9.80 -5.75 22.48
N SER A 186 10.19 -6.99 22.77
CA SER A 186 10.70 -7.35 24.10
C SER A 186 12.02 -6.65 24.47
N GLU A 187 12.85 -6.31 23.48
CA GLU A 187 14.18 -5.73 23.70
C GLU A 187 14.23 -4.21 23.49
N ARG A 188 13.43 -3.67 22.57
CA ARG A 188 13.46 -2.27 22.12
C ARG A 188 12.24 -1.45 22.53
N ASP A 189 11.19 -2.11 23.02
CA ASP A 189 9.95 -1.54 23.55
C ASP A 189 9.49 -2.35 24.79
N SER A 190 10.45 -2.65 25.67
CA SER A 190 10.23 -3.54 26.82
C SER A 190 9.20 -2.97 27.81
N ASP A 191 9.11 -1.65 27.89
CA ASP A 191 8.09 -0.95 28.68
C ASP A 191 6.74 -0.86 27.95
N GLY A 192 6.68 -1.10 26.63
CA GLY A 192 5.48 -1.05 25.79
C GLY A 192 5.02 0.35 25.40
N ASN A 193 5.82 1.39 25.67
CA ASN A 193 5.45 2.77 25.39
C ASN A 193 5.33 3.06 23.90
N TRP A 194 6.17 2.45 23.06
CA TRP A 194 6.10 2.62 21.61
C TRP A 194 4.85 1.97 21.03
N ARG A 195 4.56 0.70 21.35
CA ARG A 195 3.36 0.03 20.82
C ARG A 195 2.07 0.69 21.28
N ARG A 196 2.01 1.22 22.51
CA ARG A 196 0.92 2.09 22.97
C ARG A 196 0.81 3.38 22.17
N LEU A 197 1.94 4.04 21.89
CA LEU A 197 1.95 5.25 21.09
C LEU A 197 1.46 5.00 19.65
N VAL A 198 1.95 3.93 19.01
CA VAL A 198 1.48 3.49 17.68
C VAL A 198 -0.02 3.17 17.72
N ASN A 199 -0.51 2.46 18.74
CA ASN A 199 -1.94 2.16 18.90
C ASN A 199 -2.80 3.43 19.02
N ARG A 200 -2.31 4.46 19.72
CA ARG A 200 -2.98 5.77 19.79
C ARG A 200 -3.03 6.47 18.43
N TYR A 201 -1.93 6.49 17.67
CA TYR A 201 -1.96 7.01 16.30
C TYR A 201 -3.02 6.30 15.45
N ILE A 202 -3.13 4.97 15.56
CA ILE A 202 -4.15 4.20 14.85
C ILE A 202 -5.56 4.63 15.26
N GLN A 203 -5.80 4.74 16.56
CA GLN A 203 -7.10 5.10 17.12
C GLN A 203 -7.52 6.54 16.77
N ASP A 204 -6.58 7.49 16.85
CA ASP A 204 -6.91 8.91 16.82
C ASP A 204 -6.81 9.48 15.40
N GLU A 205 -5.81 9.08 14.61
CA GLU A 205 -5.54 9.66 13.29
C GLU A 205 -5.98 8.72 12.16
N TYR A 206 -5.55 7.46 12.16
CA TYR A 206 -5.81 6.54 11.04
C TYR A 206 -7.29 6.14 11.00
N ALA A 207 -7.95 5.98 12.16
CA ALA A 207 -9.38 5.74 12.21
C ALA A 207 -10.22 6.88 11.61
N GLN A 208 -9.71 8.14 11.60
CA GLN A 208 -10.37 9.25 10.91
C GLN A 208 -10.26 9.06 9.40
N ILE A 209 -9.06 8.81 8.90
CA ILE A 209 -8.79 8.50 7.48
C ILE A 209 -9.62 7.30 7.01
N HIS A 210 -9.64 6.22 7.80
CA HIS A 210 -10.34 4.98 7.46
C HIS A 210 -11.85 5.18 7.28
N ARG A 211 -12.47 6.08 8.06
CA ARG A 211 -13.91 6.42 7.94
C ARG A 211 -14.24 7.20 6.67
N MET A 212 -13.24 7.71 5.96
CA MET A 212 -13.45 8.45 4.71
C MET A 212 -13.64 7.53 3.51
N PHE A 213 -13.16 6.28 3.53
CA PHE A 213 -13.25 5.40 2.37
C PHE A 213 -14.68 4.95 2.10
N ASP A 214 -15.04 4.93 0.81
CA ASP A 214 -16.30 4.38 0.35
C ASP A 214 -16.20 2.86 0.18
N TYR A 215 -15.04 2.37 -0.28
CA TYR A 215 -14.80 0.95 -0.50
C TYR A 215 -13.39 0.51 -0.09
N TRP A 216 -13.29 -0.75 0.32
CA TRP A 216 -12.07 -1.40 0.79
C TRP A 216 -11.71 -2.60 -0.07
N LEU A 217 -10.51 -2.57 -0.64
CA LEU A 217 -9.90 -3.65 -1.40
C LEU A 217 -8.72 -4.21 -0.60
N PHE A 218 -8.63 -5.52 -0.46
CA PHE A 218 -7.59 -6.16 0.34
C PHE A 218 -6.89 -7.28 -0.40
N LEU A 219 -5.59 -7.12 -0.61
CA LEU A 219 -4.68 -8.13 -1.13
C LEU A 219 -4.05 -8.87 0.05
N GLN A 220 -4.72 -9.93 0.50
CA GLN A 220 -4.42 -10.65 1.74
C GLN A 220 -3.25 -11.62 1.55
N ALA A 221 -2.15 -11.38 2.27
CA ALA A 221 -1.08 -12.34 2.41
C ALA A 221 -1.52 -13.55 3.26
N PRO A 222 -0.94 -14.74 3.06
CA PRO A 222 -1.34 -15.93 3.82
C PRO A 222 -0.89 -15.86 5.29
N SER A 223 0.31 -15.33 5.56
CA SER A 223 0.80 -15.10 6.92
C SER A 223 1.91 -14.04 6.96
N PHE A 224 2.36 -13.67 8.16
CA PHE A 224 3.49 -12.75 8.34
C PHE A 224 4.81 -13.37 7.84
N GLU A 225 5.00 -14.67 8.00
CA GLU A 225 6.17 -15.42 7.50
C GLU A 225 6.29 -15.31 5.98
N SER A 226 5.18 -15.37 5.26
CA SER A 226 5.19 -15.21 3.80
C SER A 226 5.55 -13.78 3.40
N VAL A 227 5.08 -12.77 4.15
CA VAL A 227 5.52 -11.37 3.98
C VAL A 227 7.02 -11.22 4.21
N TYR A 228 7.57 -11.87 5.23
CA TYR A 228 9.00 -11.90 5.48
C TYR A 228 9.78 -12.56 4.32
N SER A 229 9.35 -13.72 3.85
CA SER A 229 9.95 -14.40 2.69
C SER A 229 9.93 -13.52 1.44
N TRP A 230 8.81 -12.84 1.18
CA TRP A 230 8.71 -11.93 0.04
C TRP A 230 9.63 -10.73 0.15
N ARG A 231 9.81 -10.22 1.37
CA ARG A 231 10.77 -9.14 1.63
C ARG A 231 12.20 -9.60 1.37
N LEU A 232 12.56 -10.79 1.82
CA LEU A 232 13.87 -11.38 1.60
C LEU A 232 14.17 -11.54 0.10
N GLU A 233 13.25 -12.11 -0.66
CA GLU A 233 13.37 -12.24 -2.12
C GLU A 233 13.56 -10.89 -2.83
N GLN A 234 12.85 -9.85 -2.38
CA GLN A 234 12.97 -8.51 -2.96
C GLN A 234 14.37 -7.92 -2.73
N GLU A 235 14.92 -8.09 -1.52
CA GLU A 235 16.26 -7.62 -1.18
C GLU A 235 17.34 -8.40 -1.94
N GLU A 236 17.18 -9.72 -2.11
CA GLU A 236 18.10 -10.55 -2.90
C GLU A 236 18.13 -10.13 -4.37
N LYS A 237 16.96 -9.90 -4.99
CA LYS A 237 16.87 -9.39 -6.36
C LYS A 237 17.55 -8.02 -6.50
N MET A 238 17.36 -7.13 -5.52
CA MET A 238 18.00 -5.81 -5.52
C MET A 238 19.53 -5.92 -5.41
N ARG A 239 20.05 -6.80 -4.54
CA ARG A 239 21.49 -7.05 -4.44
C ARG A 239 22.06 -7.63 -5.74
N ALA A 240 21.36 -8.58 -6.35
CA ALA A 240 21.77 -9.18 -7.62
C ALA A 240 21.83 -8.14 -8.75
N ALA A 241 20.80 -7.30 -8.90
CA ALA A 241 20.75 -6.23 -9.90
C ALA A 241 21.90 -5.22 -9.76
N ILE A 242 22.28 -4.90 -8.52
CA ILE A 242 23.39 -3.98 -8.23
C ILE A 242 24.75 -4.64 -8.50
N ALA A 243 24.88 -5.94 -8.17
CA ALA A 243 26.08 -6.72 -8.50
C ALA A 243 26.28 -6.83 -10.03
N THR A 244 25.21 -7.01 -10.80
CA THR A 244 25.28 -7.01 -12.27
C THR A 244 25.55 -5.61 -12.84
N ASN A 245 24.97 -4.56 -12.28
CA ASN A 245 25.15 -3.18 -12.78
C ASN A 245 26.52 -2.57 -12.48
N LYS A 246 27.25 -3.07 -11.46
CA LYS A 246 28.67 -2.74 -11.25
C LYS A 246 29.58 -3.19 -12.39
N SER A 247 29.13 -4.08 -13.29
CA SER A 247 29.89 -4.52 -14.48
C SER A 247 29.66 -3.66 -15.74
N LYS A 248 28.75 -2.67 -15.71
CA LYS A 248 28.39 -1.80 -16.85
C LYS A 248 28.26 -0.31 -16.46
N ALA A 249 29.13 0.20 -15.59
CA ALA A 249 29.08 1.59 -15.17
C ALA A 249 29.88 2.52 -16.10
N VAL A 250 29.26 3.00 -17.18
CA VAL A 250 29.34 4.41 -17.60
C VAL A 250 27.97 4.80 -18.16
N SER A 251 27.36 5.82 -17.56
CA SER A 251 26.14 6.55 -17.95
C SER A 251 24.80 5.80 -17.94
N GLY A 252 23.92 6.18 -17.01
CA GLY A 252 22.48 5.86 -17.04
C GLY A 252 21.89 5.76 -15.64
N GLU A 253 21.07 6.74 -15.26
CA GLU A 253 20.31 6.76 -14.01
C GLU A 253 19.39 5.52 -13.93
N PRO A 254 19.30 4.82 -12.79
CA PRO A 254 18.45 3.63 -12.68
C PRO A 254 16.97 4.01 -12.56
N ALA A 255 16.14 3.33 -13.34
CA ALA A 255 14.70 3.54 -13.45
C ALA A 255 13.94 3.30 -12.13
N GLU A 256 13.01 4.21 -11.85
CA GLU A 256 12.07 4.21 -10.72
C GLU A 256 10.98 3.12 -10.92
N ASN A 257 11.17 1.90 -10.42
CA ASN A 257 10.11 0.90 -10.34
C ASN A 257 10.05 0.25 -8.95
N GLU A 258 8.93 0.48 -8.26
CA GLU A 258 8.38 -0.25 -7.10
C GLU A 258 9.37 -0.73 -6.01
N GLN A 259 9.99 0.21 -5.28
CA GLN A 259 10.64 -0.11 -4.00
C GLN A 259 9.63 -0.03 -2.84
N GLY A 260 9.45 -1.12 -2.11
CA GLY A 260 8.50 -1.24 -0.98
C GLY A 260 8.93 -0.46 0.27
N ALA A 261 8.13 -0.59 1.35
CA ALA A 261 8.38 0.02 2.64
C ALA A 261 9.82 -0.24 3.10
N HIS A 262 10.50 0.84 3.50
CA HIS A 262 11.90 0.86 3.92
C HIS A 262 12.83 0.04 3.02
N THR A 263 13.35 0.61 1.93
CA THR A 263 14.67 0.18 1.47
C THR A 263 15.59 0.38 2.67
N PRO A 264 16.16 -0.69 3.26
CA PRO A 264 17.36 -0.47 4.01
C PRO A 264 18.43 0.06 3.07
N VAL A 265 19.50 0.61 3.63
CA VAL A 265 20.74 0.79 2.87
C VAL A 265 20.98 -0.49 2.07
N VAL A 266 21.10 -0.35 0.75
CA VAL A 266 21.40 -1.45 -0.17
C VAL A 266 22.42 -2.38 0.49
N GLY A 267 22.08 -3.66 0.66
CA GLY A 267 23.01 -4.66 1.18
C GLY A 267 22.81 -5.12 2.63
N MET A 268 21.64 -4.89 3.25
CA MET A 268 21.32 -5.51 4.55
C MET A 268 21.44 -7.03 4.49
N THR A 269 22.05 -7.64 5.50
CA THR A 269 22.11 -9.09 5.73
C THR A 269 20.72 -9.68 6.03
N PRO A 270 20.50 -10.99 5.87
CA PRO A 270 19.26 -11.65 6.29
C PRO A 270 18.87 -11.38 7.75
N ALA A 271 19.86 -11.25 8.65
CA ALA A 271 19.65 -10.92 10.05
C ALA A 271 19.10 -9.50 10.25
N GLU A 272 19.61 -8.53 9.48
CA GLU A 272 19.10 -7.15 9.52
C GLU A 272 17.70 -7.05 8.91
N ILE A 273 17.40 -7.81 7.86
CA ILE A 273 16.02 -7.92 7.32
C ILE A 273 15.07 -8.54 8.35
N HIS A 274 15.52 -9.58 9.06
CA HIS A 274 14.73 -10.20 10.13
C HIS A 274 14.50 -9.25 11.32
N ALA A 275 15.49 -8.44 11.70
CA ALA A 275 15.30 -7.40 12.71
C ALA A 275 14.35 -6.30 12.22
N PHE A 276 14.46 -5.93 10.95
CA PHE A 276 13.66 -4.89 10.31
C PHE A 276 12.18 -5.29 10.19
N ILE A 277 11.88 -6.50 9.73
CA ILE A 277 10.48 -6.93 9.52
C ILE A 277 9.69 -6.97 10.84
N GLN A 278 10.37 -7.20 11.97
CA GLN A 278 9.73 -7.29 13.29
C GLN A 278 9.05 -5.98 13.72
N TYR A 279 9.44 -4.81 13.18
CA TYR A 279 8.71 -3.55 13.40
C TYR A 279 7.24 -3.64 12.93
N TYR A 280 6.98 -4.49 11.94
CA TYR A 280 5.71 -4.55 11.23
C TYR A 280 4.84 -5.74 11.64
N GLN A 281 5.36 -6.67 12.43
CA GLN A 281 4.70 -7.94 12.73
C GLN A 281 3.32 -7.75 13.34
N ARG A 282 3.24 -7.09 14.50
CA ARG A 282 1.97 -6.86 15.21
C ARG A 282 0.91 -6.26 14.31
N LEU A 283 1.28 -5.25 13.52
CA LEU A 283 0.37 -4.52 12.66
C LEU A 283 -0.05 -5.36 11.45
N THR A 284 0.87 -6.13 10.87
CA THR A 284 0.58 -7.06 9.77
C THR A 284 -0.37 -8.14 10.22
N GLU A 285 -0.08 -8.81 11.35
CA GLU A 285 -0.95 -9.83 11.93
C GLU A 285 -2.33 -9.26 12.27
N ARG A 286 -2.39 -8.03 12.80
CA ARG A 286 -3.65 -7.34 13.10
C ARG A 286 -4.49 -7.12 11.84
N VAL A 287 -3.89 -6.60 10.76
CA VAL A 287 -4.58 -6.39 9.48
C VAL A 287 -5.06 -7.72 8.90
N LEU A 288 -4.22 -8.76 8.91
CA LEU A 288 -4.57 -10.09 8.43
C LEU A 288 -5.74 -10.71 9.21
N ALA A 289 -5.82 -10.43 10.51
CA ALA A 289 -6.85 -10.98 11.40
C ALA A 289 -8.22 -10.29 11.27
N SER A 290 -8.29 -9.00 10.88
CA SER A 290 -9.56 -8.25 10.93
C SER A 290 -10.02 -7.66 9.59
N LEU A 291 -9.11 -7.27 8.70
CA LEU A 291 -9.50 -6.51 7.50
C LEU A 291 -10.26 -7.38 6.49
N ALA A 292 -9.97 -8.68 6.44
CA ALA A 292 -10.64 -9.60 5.54
C ALA A 292 -12.16 -9.70 5.80
N ASP A 293 -12.66 -9.39 7.00
CA ASP A 293 -14.09 -9.39 7.27
C ASP A 293 -14.77 -8.07 6.90
N LYS A 294 -14.00 -6.99 6.75
CA LYS A 294 -14.50 -5.63 6.52
C LYS A 294 -14.37 -5.19 5.07
N ALA A 295 -13.38 -5.71 4.36
CA ALA A 295 -13.13 -5.36 2.97
C ALA A 295 -14.28 -5.80 2.04
N ASP A 296 -14.61 -4.96 1.08
CA ASP A 296 -15.58 -5.26 0.04
C ASP A 296 -15.05 -6.35 -0.90
N VAL A 297 -13.78 -6.26 -1.27
CA VAL A 297 -13.09 -7.28 -2.07
C VAL A 297 -11.84 -7.77 -1.34
N VAL A 298 -11.68 -9.09 -1.27
CA VAL A 298 -10.49 -9.75 -0.72
C VAL A 298 -9.94 -10.71 -1.77
N TRP A 299 -8.68 -10.52 -2.16
CA TRP A 299 -7.90 -11.51 -2.89
C TRP A 299 -6.92 -12.18 -1.93
N LYS A 300 -7.11 -13.48 -1.66
CA LYS A 300 -6.18 -14.25 -0.84
C LYS A 300 -5.03 -14.76 -1.71
N LEU A 301 -3.82 -14.52 -1.27
CA LEU A 301 -2.60 -14.98 -1.92
C LEU A 301 -2.08 -16.29 -1.28
N ASP A 302 -1.44 -17.13 -2.08
CA ASP A 302 -0.52 -18.17 -1.59
C ASP A 302 0.90 -17.61 -1.37
N ASP A 303 1.82 -18.46 -0.90
CA ASP A 303 3.23 -18.11 -0.67
C ASP A 303 3.98 -17.68 -1.94
N ASN A 304 3.45 -17.98 -3.13
CA ASN A 304 4.01 -17.58 -4.41
C ASN A 304 3.33 -16.32 -4.98
N ARG A 305 2.55 -15.60 -4.16
CA ARG A 305 1.79 -14.40 -4.55
C ARG A 305 0.73 -14.66 -5.62
N LYS A 306 0.28 -15.91 -5.77
CA LYS A 306 -0.84 -16.25 -6.67
C LYS A 306 -2.15 -16.11 -5.93
N ILE A 307 -3.16 -15.57 -6.59
CA ILE A 307 -4.51 -15.47 -6.03
C ILE A 307 -5.13 -16.87 -6.00
N VAL A 308 -5.39 -17.37 -4.78
CA VAL A 308 -6.05 -18.67 -4.58
C VAL A 308 -7.57 -18.54 -4.49
N THR A 309 -8.05 -17.48 -3.85
CA THR A 309 -9.48 -17.21 -3.71
C THR A 309 -9.75 -15.72 -3.77
N MET A 310 -10.93 -15.36 -4.27
CA MET A 310 -11.44 -14.01 -4.26
C MET A 310 -12.82 -14.00 -3.59
N ARG A 311 -13.05 -13.06 -2.69
CA ARG A 311 -14.34 -12.82 -2.04
C ARG A 311 -14.78 -11.39 -2.34
N ALA A 312 -16.01 -11.21 -2.77
CA ALA A 312 -16.65 -9.90 -2.91
C ALA A 312 -17.90 -9.78 -2.00
N LYS A 313 -18.27 -8.56 -1.63
CA LYS A 313 -19.47 -8.20 -0.86
C LYS A 313 -20.23 -7.06 -1.54
N GLY A 314 -21.50 -6.90 -1.17
CA GLY A 314 -22.35 -5.81 -1.65
C GLY A 314 -22.42 -5.76 -3.18
N LEU A 315 -22.35 -4.55 -3.73
CA LEU A 315 -22.41 -4.30 -5.18
C LEU A 315 -21.32 -5.04 -5.97
N PHE A 316 -20.15 -5.29 -5.38
CA PHE A 316 -19.10 -6.07 -6.04
C PHE A 316 -19.52 -7.54 -6.23
N ALA A 317 -20.33 -8.12 -5.34
CA ALA A 317 -20.81 -9.49 -5.50
C ALA A 317 -21.84 -9.63 -6.64
N GLU A 318 -22.61 -8.58 -6.92
CA GLU A 318 -23.65 -8.56 -7.96
C GLU A 318 -23.06 -8.61 -9.38
N HIS A 319 -21.82 -8.15 -9.55
CA HIS A 319 -21.07 -8.22 -10.81
C HIS A 319 -20.50 -9.61 -11.13
N ARG A 320 -21.08 -10.68 -10.56
CA ARG A 320 -20.71 -12.09 -10.80
C ARG A 320 -19.21 -12.33 -10.69
N ILE A 321 -18.59 -11.71 -9.69
CA ILE A 321 -17.23 -11.98 -9.27
C ILE A 321 -17.21 -13.44 -8.81
N ASP A 322 -16.75 -14.34 -9.69
CA ASP A 322 -16.83 -15.79 -9.52
C ASP A 322 -16.11 -16.22 -8.24
N LEU A 323 -16.93 -16.42 -7.20
CA LEU A 323 -16.51 -16.94 -5.91
C LEU A 323 -16.06 -18.36 -6.17
N GLY A 324 -14.75 -18.56 -6.30
CA GLY A 324 -14.16 -19.88 -6.29
C GLY A 324 -14.72 -20.67 -5.11
N ARG A 325 -15.74 -21.49 -5.38
CA ARG A 325 -16.22 -22.49 -4.44
C ARG A 325 -15.04 -23.41 -4.23
N VAL A 326 -14.44 -23.33 -3.06
CA VAL A 326 -13.65 -24.43 -2.53
C VAL A 326 -14.63 -25.61 -2.45
N SER A 327 -14.40 -26.61 -3.30
CA SER A 327 -15.05 -27.92 -3.19
C SER A 327 -14.72 -28.58 -1.86
#